data_AF-A0A933KVA7-F1
#
_entry.id   AF-A0A933KVA7-F1
#
_cell.length_a   1.000
_cell.length_b   1.000
_cell.length_c   1.000
_cell.angle_alpha   90.00
_cell.angle_beta   90.00
_cell.angle_gamma   90.00
#
_symmetry.space_group_name_H-M   'P 1'
#
loop_
_entity.id
_entity.type
_entity.pdbx_description
1 polymer ?
#
loop_
_entity_poly.entity_id
_entity_poly.type
_entity_poly.pdbx_seq_one_letter_code
_entity_poly.pdbx_strand_id
1 'polypeptide(L)' 'MADKGRTTLPCGCEVNAARDFLGRVVGTVVTKGAACAHALHEPGCVIVMPGREHARPE' A
#
# COMPACT_ATOMS: atom_id res chain seq x y z
N MET A 1 16.30 -3.60 -12.82
CA MET A 1 15.54 -2.78 -11.85
C MET A 1 14.26 -3.53 -11.53
N ALA A 2 14.02 -3.89 -10.26
CA ALA A 2 12.78 -4.59 -9.90
C ALA A 2 11.60 -3.63 -10.13
N ASP A 3 10.70 -4.03 -11.02
CA ASP A 3 9.42 -3.37 -11.27
C ASP A 3 8.65 -3.36 -9.94
N LYS A 4 8.76 -2.25 -9.20
CA LYS A 4 8.00 -2.04 -7.98
C LYS A 4 6.56 -1.90 -8.42
N GLY A 5 5.78 -2.98 -8.30
CA GLY A 5 4.38 -3.03 -8.68
C GLY A 5 3.63 -1.87 -8.03
N ARG A 6 3.39 -0.83 -8.83
CA ARG A 6 2.63 0.34 -8.39
C ARG A 6 1.18 -0.10 -8.24
N THR A 7 0.64 0.08 -7.06
CA THR A 7 -0.68 -0.43 -6.69
C THR A 7 -1.54 0.72 -6.21
N THR A 8 -2.79 0.75 -6.66
CA THR A 8 -3.78 1.73 -6.22
C THR A 8 -4.62 1.12 -5.10
N LEU A 9 -4.67 1.80 -3.96
CA LEU A 9 -5.51 1.44 -2.82
C LEU A 9 -6.98 1.81 -3.08
N PRO A 10 -7.93 1.18 -2.37
CA PRO A 10 -9.35 1.51 -2.47
C PRO A 10 -9.69 2.98 -2.16
N CYS A 11 -8.87 3.64 -1.32
CA CYS A 11 -9.00 5.07 -1.01
C CYS A 11 -8.44 6.00 -2.11
N GLY A 12 -7.95 5.45 -3.22
CA GLY A 12 -7.36 6.19 -4.34
C GLY A 12 -5.89 6.58 -4.15
N CYS A 13 -5.22 6.12 -3.09
CA CYS A 13 -3.78 6.35 -2.94
C CYS A 13 -2.98 5.42 -3.84
N GLU A 14 -1.89 5.91 -4.41
CA GLU A 14 -0.92 5.08 -5.11
C GLU A 14 0.23 4.72 -4.19
N VAL A 15 0.60 3.44 -4.17
CA VAL A 15 1.71 2.93 -3.37
C VAL A 15 2.65 2.09 -4.23
N ASN A 16 3.94 2.13 -3.91
CA ASN A 16 4.90 1.16 -4.40
C ASN A 16 4.90 -0.04 -3.45
N ALA A 17 4.35 -1.16 -3.91
CA ALA A 17 4.32 -2.38 -3.11
C ALA A 17 5.72 -3.03 -3.04
N ALA A 18 6.06 -3.51 -1.86
CA ALA A 18 7.27 -4.27 -1.55
C ALA A 18 6.96 -5.28 -0.43
N ARG A 19 7.94 -6.12 -0.10
CA ARG A 19 7.91 -6.93 1.12
C ARG A 19 8.92 -6.39 2.10
N ASP A 20 8.55 -6.32 3.38
CA ASP A 20 9.50 -6.02 4.44
C ASP A 20 10.36 -7.26 4.78
N PHE A 21 11.31 -7.09 5.70
CA PHE A 21 12.19 -8.17 6.15
C PHE A 21 11.46 -9.28 6.92
N LEU A 22 10.23 -9.03 7.37
CA LEU A 22 9.36 -10.01 8.03
C LEU A 22 8.44 -10.73 7.03
N GLY A 23 8.55 -10.42 5.74
CA GLY A 23 7.74 -11.01 4.68
C GLY A 23 6.34 -10.41 4.53
N ARG A 24 6.02 -9.33 5.25
CA ARG A 24 4.74 -8.62 5.16
C ARG A 24 4.71 -7.74 3.91
N VAL A 25 3.54 -7.63 3.28
CA VAL A 25 3.36 -6.71 2.15
C VAL A 25 3.26 -5.29 2.69
N VAL A 26 4.16 -4.43 2.24
CA VAL A 26 4.20 -3.01 2.60
C VAL A 26 4.11 -2.16 1.35
N GLY A 27 3.48 -1.01 1.46
CA GLY A 27 3.35 -0.04 0.38
C GLY A 27 3.99 1.28 0.79
N THR A 28 4.91 1.81 -0.01
CA THR A 28 5.35 3.21 0.16
C THR A 28 4.40 4.10 -0.63
N VAL A 29 3.71 5.02 0.04
CA VAL A 29 2.77 5.93 -0.60
C VAL A 29 3.54 6.87 -1.54
N VAL A 30 3.14 6.88 -2.80
CA VAL A 30 3.68 7.76 -3.85
C VAL A 30 2.76 8.95 -4.04
N THR A 31 1.45 8.72 -3.97
CA THR A 31 0.44 9.75 -4.20
C THR A 31 -0.74 9.51 -3.28
N LYS A 32 -1.15 10.56 -2.57
CA LYS A 32 -2.35 10.52 -1.72
C LYS A 32 -3.59 10.74 -2.59
N GLY A 33 -4.56 9.85 -2.45
CA GLY A 33 -5.86 10.00 -3.09
C GLY A 33 -6.60 11.21 -2.52
N ALA A 34 -7.25 12.00 -3.36
CA ALA A 34 -7.92 13.25 -2.96
C ALA A 34 -9.00 13.04 -1.88
N ALA A 35 -9.64 11.86 -1.86
CA ALA A 35 -10.67 11.50 -0.89
C ALA A 35 -10.13 10.71 0.32
N CYS A 36 -8.81 10.49 0.42
CA CYS A 36 -8.23 9.69 1.48
C CYS A 36 -8.09 10.48 2.78
N ALA A 37 -8.92 10.14 3.77
CA ALA A 37 -8.87 10.73 5.12
C ALA A 37 -7.78 10.14 6.03
N HIS A 38 -7.09 9.07 5.63
CA HIS A 38 -6.07 8.44 6.46
C HIS A 38 -4.81 9.34 6.57
N ALA A 39 -4.49 9.74 7.80
CA ALA A 39 -3.32 10.57 8.10
C ALA A 39 -1.98 9.84 7.83
N LEU A 40 -1.98 8.50 7.82
CA LEU A 40 -0.79 7.70 7.54
C LEU A 40 -0.53 7.50 6.03
N HIS A 41 -1.44 7.97 5.18
CA HIS A 41 -1.32 7.87 3.72
C HIS A 41 -0.68 9.12 3.11
N GLU A 42 0.32 9.70 3.78
CA GLU A 42 1.10 10.79 3.23
C GLU A 42 2.17 10.26 2.28
N PRO A 43 2.50 10.97 1.17
CA PRO A 43 3.59 10.59 0.29
C PRO A 43 4.90 10.39 1.05
N GLY A 44 5.57 9.26 0.80
CA GLY A 44 6.79 8.84 1.50
C GLY A 44 6.54 7.97 2.74
N CYS A 45 5.32 7.91 3.27
CA CYS A 45 5.00 7.01 4.36
C CYS A 45 4.94 5.55 3.88
N VAL A 46 5.43 4.65 4.73
CA VAL A 46 5.31 3.21 4.52
C VAL A 46 4.10 2.73 5.31
N ILE A 47 3.16 2.10 4.62
CA ILE A 47 2.00 1.47 5.22
C ILE A 47 2.12 -0.05 5.09
N VAL A 48 1.65 -0.78 6.09
CA VAL A 48 1.42 -2.23 5.92
C VAL A 48 0.18 -2.36 5.06
N MET A 49 0.33 -3.01 3.91
CA MET A 49 -0.82 -3.26 3.06
C MET A 49 -1.63 -4.39 3.68
N PRO A 50 -2.96 -4.27 3.77
CA PRO A 50 -3.78 -5.39 4.21
C PRO A 50 -3.52 -6.57 3.27
N GLY A 51 -2.91 -7.62 3.79
CA GLY A 51 -2.72 -8.85 3.03
C GLY A 51 -4.06 -9.56 2.80
N ARG A 52 -4.01 -10.72 2.14
CA ARG A 52 -5.12 -11.70 2.15
C ARG A 52 -5.41 -12.29 3.54
N GLU A 53 -4.93 -11.69 4.62
CA GLU A 53 -5.22 -12.12 5.99
C GLU A 53 -6.70 -11.94 6.38
N HIS A 54 -7.46 -11.16 5.59
CA HIS A 54 -8.92 -11.08 5.65
C HIS A 54 -9.63 -11.36 4.32
N ALA A 55 -8.91 -11.85 3.30
CA ALA A 55 -9.58 -12.34 2.10
C ALA A 55 -10.28 -13.63 2.47
N ARG A 56 -11.58 -13.56 2.76
CA ARG A 56 -12.42 -14.77 2.78
C ARG A 56 -12.15 -15.51 1.47
N PRO A 57 -11.77 -16.80 1.51
CA PRO A 57 -11.76 -17.60 0.31
C PRO A 57 -13.22 -17.73 -0.15
N GLU A 58 -13.46 -17.41 -1.42
CA GLU A 58 -14.60 -17.89 -2.18
C GLU A 58 -14.16 -19.10 -3.03
#